data_AF-A0A845PUS6-F1
#
_entry.id   AF-A0A845PUS6-F1
#
_cell.length_a   1.000
_cell.length_b   1.000
_cell.length_c   1.000
_cell.angle_alpha   90.00
_cell.angle_beta   90.00
_cell.angle_gamma   90.00
#
_symmetry.space_group_name_H-M   'P 1'
#
loop_
_entity.id
_entity.type
_entity.pdbx_description
1 polymer ?
#
loop_
_entity_poly.entity_id
_entity_poly.type
_entity_poly.pdbx_seq_one_letter_code
_entity_poly.pdbx_strand_id
1 'polypeptide(L)'
;AMEISPAEISRLTGSVLPAVRERRNRTLETVYPFGGREFMLFRVRVNGVVETRAIYNILGVDIARKKYVIGLYSSENQGAKFWLGVLTDLKKRGVEDIMIACIDGLKGFPE
;
A
#
# COMPACT_ATOMS: atom_id res chain seq x y z
N ALA A 1 38.71 -5.37 -4.44
CA ALA A 1 37.27 -5.11 -4.62
C ALA A 1 37.01 -3.67 -4.21
N MET A 2 36.07 -2.96 -4.86
CA MET A 2 35.70 -1.61 -4.42
C MET A 2 34.88 -1.73 -3.13
N GLU A 3 35.33 -1.08 -2.05
CA GLU A 3 34.57 -1.00 -0.80
C GLU A 3 33.51 0.10 -0.91
N ILE A 4 32.26 -0.23 -0.63
CA ILE A 4 31.14 0.71 -0.61
C ILE A 4 30.60 0.74 0.82
N SER A 5 30.47 1.93 1.40
CA SER A 5 29.97 2.08 2.76
C SER A 5 28.45 1.86 2.86
N PRO A 6 27.91 1.43 4.02
CA PRO A 6 26.46 1.35 4.24
C PRO A 6 25.73 2.68 4.03
N ALA A 7 26.41 3.80 4.33
CA ALA A 7 25.88 5.14 4.11
C ALA A 7 25.73 5.46 2.61
N GLU A 8 26.69 5.03 1.79
CA GLU A 8 26.59 5.18 0.32
C GLU A 8 25.49 4.30 -0.27
N ILE A 9 25.34 3.07 0.21
CA ILE A 9 24.21 2.21 -0.19
C ILE A 9 22.88 2.88 0.17
N SER A 10 22.77 3.45 1.37
CA SER A 10 21.57 4.16 1.81
C SER A 10 21.28 5.41 0.96
N ARG A 11 22.33 6.16 0.59
CA ARG A 11 22.20 7.33 -0.31
C ARG A 11 21.74 6.91 -1.70
N LEU A 12 22.34 5.86 -2.26
CA LEU A 12 22.01 5.34 -3.58
C LEU A 12 20.57 4.81 -3.63
N THR A 13 20.16 4.01 -2.65
CA THR A 13 18.77 3.55 -2.53
C THR A 13 17.79 4.70 -2.26
N GLY A 14 18.22 5.74 -1.55
CA GLY A 14 17.44 6.97 -1.39
C GLY A 14 17.12 7.68 -2.71
N SER A 15 17.98 7.53 -3.73
CA SER A 15 17.78 8.18 -5.03
C SER A 15 16.54 7.69 -5.79
N VAL A 16 16.02 6.49 -5.50
CA VAL A 16 14.81 5.96 -6.15
C VAL A 16 13.51 6.40 -5.48
N LEU A 17 13.57 7.08 -4.32
CA LEU A 17 12.37 7.53 -3.60
C LEU A 17 11.40 8.37 -4.44
N PRO A 18 11.84 9.29 -5.34
CA PRO A 18 10.93 10.00 -6.23
C PRO A 18 10.14 9.05 -7.14
N ALA A 19 10.81 8.07 -7.76
CA ALA A 19 10.18 7.08 -8.62
C ALA A 19 9.20 6.18 -7.84
N VAL A 20 9.52 5.84 -6.59
CA VAL A 20 8.61 5.10 -5.69
C VAL A 20 7.36 5.92 -5.40
N ARG A 21 7.49 7.23 -5.15
CA ARG A 21 6.35 8.13 -4.90
C ARG A 21 5.47 8.27 -6.13
N GLU A 22 6.08 8.44 -7.31
CA GLU A 22 5.36 8.49 -8.58
C GLU A 22 4.60 7.18 -8.83
N ARG A 23 5.28 6.03 -8.70
CA ARG A 23 4.67 4.71 -8.84
C ARG A 23 3.52 4.48 -7.86
N ARG A 24 3.63 5.02 -6.63
CA ARG A 24 2.57 4.95 -5.61
C ARG A 24 1.38 5.83 -5.99
N ASN A 25 1.60 7.00 -6.57
CA ASN A 25 0.54 7.97 -6.87
C ASN A 25 -0.02 7.85 -8.30
N ARG A 26 0.50 6.92 -9.10
CA ARG A 26 0.04 6.66 -10.47
C ARG A 26 -1.47 6.48 -10.54
N THR A 27 -2.02 6.83 -11.70
CA THR A 27 -3.36 6.45 -12.12
C THR A 27 -3.51 4.93 -12.14
N LEU A 28 -4.67 4.45 -11.71
CA LEU A 28 -5.06 3.05 -11.68
C LEU A 28 -6.12 2.80 -12.77
N GLU A 29 -6.34 1.53 -13.07
CA GLU A 29 -7.44 1.13 -13.94
C GLU A 29 -8.78 1.46 -13.30
N THR A 30 -9.80 1.69 -14.12
CA THR A 30 -11.14 2.06 -13.64
C THR A 30 -11.87 0.92 -12.94
N VAL A 31 -11.65 -0.32 -13.39
CA VAL A 31 -12.34 -1.51 -12.87
C VAL A 31 -11.35 -2.60 -12.49
N TYR A 32 -11.51 -3.15 -11.28
CA TYR A 32 -10.79 -4.33 -10.81
C TYR A 32 -11.78 -5.45 -10.48
N PRO A 33 -11.86 -6.53 -11.28
CA PRO A 33 -12.74 -7.67 -10.99
C PRO A 33 -12.54 -8.31 -9.61
N PHE A 34 -11.29 -8.35 -9.12
CA PHE A 34 -10.98 -8.85 -7.78
C PHE A 34 -10.05 -7.87 -7.06
N GLY A 35 -10.42 -7.55 -5.82
CA GLY A 35 -9.61 -6.79 -4.87
C GLY A 35 -9.43 -7.60 -3.60
N GLY A 36 -8.20 -7.64 -3.07
CA GLY A 36 -7.91 -8.32 -1.80
C GLY A 36 -6.98 -7.48 -0.95
N ARG A 37 -7.18 -7.53 0.36
CA ARG A 37 -6.23 -6.96 1.31
C ARG A 37 -5.25 -8.02 1.75
N GLU A 38 -3.97 -7.68 1.73
CA GLU A 38 -2.94 -8.34 2.52
C GLU A 38 -2.33 -7.34 3.51
N PHE A 39 -1.73 -7.82 4.58
CA PHE A 39 -0.93 -6.96 5.45
C PHE A 39 0.30 -7.68 5.96
N MET A 40 1.34 -6.91 6.24
CA MET A 40 2.58 -7.38 6.83
C MET A 40 2.95 -6.50 8.03
N LEU A 41 3.48 -7.11 9.09
CA LEU A 41 3.93 -6.41 10.29
C LEU A 41 5.43 -6.13 10.18
N PHE A 42 5.82 -4.88 10.40
CA PHE A 42 7.22 -4.45 10.41
C PHE A 42 7.55 -3.77 11.72
N ARG A 43 8.73 -4.05 12.28
CA ARG A 43 9.29 -3.26 13.38
C ARG A 43 10.01 -2.06 12.78
N VAL A 44 9.52 -0.87 13.11
CA VAL A 44 10.06 0.39 12.59
C VAL A 44 10.45 1.29 13.75
N ARG A 45 11.48 2.10 13.54
CA ARG A 45 11.90 3.11 14.52
C ARG A 45 11.25 4.44 14.16
N VAL A 46 10.40 4.96 15.04
CA VAL A 46 9.73 6.25 14.91
C VAL A 46 10.04 7.07 16.15
N ASN A 47 10.58 8.27 15.97
CA ASN A 47 10.97 9.17 17.07
C ASN A 47 11.84 8.50 18.15
N GLY A 48 12.75 7.61 17.73
CA GLY A 48 13.66 6.88 18.63
C GLY A 48 13.08 5.62 19.27
N VAL A 49 11.76 5.42 19.23
CA VAL A 49 11.09 4.23 19.78
C VAL A 49 10.88 3.20 18.66
N VAL A 50 11.15 1.93 18.96
CA VAL A 50 10.87 0.82 18.04
C VAL A 50 9.47 0.30 18.32
N GLU A 51 8.60 0.40 17.33
CA GLU A 51 7.21 -0.06 17.40
C GLU A 51 6.87 -0.94 16.20
N THR A 52 5.88 -1.80 16.39
CA THR A 52 5.38 -2.67 15.31
C THR A 52 4.29 -1.93 14.56
N ARG A 53 4.49 -1.69 13.27
CA ARG A 53 3.49 -1.10 12.36
C ARG A 53 3.02 -2.12 11.33
N ALA A 54 1.73 -2.13 11.08
CA ALA A 54 1.16 -2.86 9.96
C ALA A 54 1.26 -2.02 8.68
N ILE A 55 1.74 -2.65 7.61
CA ILE A 55 1.66 -2.14 6.25
C ILE A 55 0.58 -2.93 5.53
N TYR A 56 -0.44 -2.22 5.05
CA TYR A 56 -1.56 -2.77 4.31
C TYR A 56 -1.27 -2.68 2.82
N ASN A 57 -1.26 -3.84 2.16
CA ASN A 57 -1.14 -3.97 0.72
C ASN A 57 -2.54 -4.17 0.15
N ILE A 58 -2.94 -3.34 -0.80
CA ILE A 58 -4.16 -3.56 -1.58
C ILE A 58 -3.74 -4.17 -2.90
N LEU A 59 -4.23 -5.39 -3.15
CA LEU A 59 -4.04 -6.13 -4.37
C LEU A 59 -5.26 -5.97 -5.26
N GLY A 60 -5.04 -5.65 -6.53
CA GLY A 60 -6.05 -5.63 -7.57
C GLY A 60 -5.70 -6.58 -8.70
N VAL A 61 -6.68 -7.28 -9.23
CA VAL A 61 -6.57 -8.06 -10.47
C VAL A 61 -7.25 -7.30 -11.58
N ASP A 62 -6.54 -6.99 -12.67
CA ASP A 62 -7.13 -6.31 -13.83
C ASP A 62 -7.97 -7.27 -14.70
N ILE A 63 -8.63 -6.71 -15.72
CA ILE A 63 -9.43 -7.48 -16.69
C ILE A 63 -8.58 -8.49 -17.50
N ALA A 64 -7.27 -8.27 -17.60
CA ALA A 64 -6.32 -9.18 -18.24
C ALA A 64 -5.82 -10.27 -17.27
N ARG A 65 -6.43 -10.39 -16.07
CA ARG A 65 -6.11 -11.35 -15.01
C ARG A 65 -4.72 -11.18 -14.40
N LYS A 66 -4.13 -9.99 -14.52
CA LYS A 66 -2.82 -9.69 -13.93
C LYS A 66 -2.99 -9.04 -12.57
N LYS A 67 -2.25 -9.56 -11.59
CA LYS A 67 -2.24 -9.05 -10.22
C LYS A 67 -1.30 -7.87 -10.09
N TYR A 68 -1.73 -6.83 -9.36
CA TYR A 68 -0.92 -5.67 -9.04
C TYR A 68 -1.12 -5.25 -7.59
N VAL A 69 -0.05 -4.72 -6.98
CA VAL A 69 -0.18 -3.86 -5.80
C VAL A 69 -0.68 -2.51 -6.28
N ILE A 70 -1.92 -2.18 -5.93
CA ILE A 70 -2.60 -0.94 -6.31
C ILE A 70 -2.53 0.10 -5.18
N GLY A 71 -2.27 -0.33 -3.94
CA GLY A 71 -2.11 0.57 -2.80
C GLY A 71 -1.20 0.01 -1.71
N LEU A 72 -0.50 0.92 -1.02
CA LEU A 72 0.41 0.67 0.10
C LEU A 72 0.15 1.73 1.17
N TYR A 73 -0.30 1.29 2.35
CA TYR A 73 -0.71 2.20 3.43
C TYR A 73 -0.15 1.74 4.76
N SER A 74 0.29 2.68 5.59
CA SER A 74 0.63 2.45 6.98
C SER A 74 -0.41 3.15 7.86
N SER A 75 -0.82 2.51 8.95
CA SER A 75 -1.68 3.14 9.94
C SER A 75 -1.49 2.52 11.31
N GLU A 76 -1.63 3.36 12.34
CA GLU A 76 -1.67 2.95 13.74
C GLU A 76 -3.04 2.37 14.12
N ASN A 77 -4.10 2.68 13.36
CA ASN A 77 -5.46 2.19 13.58
C ASN A 77 -6.09 1.56 12.32
N GLN A 78 -6.96 0.56 12.52
CA GLN A 78 -7.67 -0.17 11.46
C GLN A 78 -9.17 0.16 11.40
N GLY A 79 -9.59 1.29 11.96
CA GLY A 79 -11.01 1.66 12.03
C GLY A 79 -11.57 2.14 10.69
N ALA A 80 -12.90 2.31 10.64
CA ALA A 80 -13.63 2.75 9.44
C ALA A 80 -13.04 3.99 8.76
N LYS A 81 -12.57 4.98 9.55
CA LYS A 81 -11.98 6.22 9.01
C LYS A 81 -10.69 5.95 8.20
N PHE A 82 -9.88 4.99 8.62
CA PHE A 82 -8.69 4.60 7.87
C PHE A 82 -9.07 3.96 6.53
N TRP A 83 -10.01 3.00 6.55
CA TRP A 83 -10.48 2.33 5.33
C TRP A 83 -11.16 3.28 4.36
N LEU A 84 -11.96 4.23 4.87
CA LEU A 84 -12.53 5.28 4.04
C LEU A 84 -11.43 6.11 3.36
N GLY A 85 -10.35 6.43 4.07
CA GLY A 85 -9.19 7.11 3.50
C GLY A 85 -8.51 6.31 2.38
N VAL A 86 -8.34 4.99 2.58
CA VAL A 86 -7.81 4.08 1.56
C VAL A 86 -8.70 4.07 0.32
N LEU A 87 -10.01 3.85 0.49
CA LEU A 87 -10.96 3.82 -0.64
C LEU A 87 -11.04 5.16 -1.36
N THR A 88 -10.95 6.28 -0.63
CA THR A 88 -10.94 7.63 -1.22
C THR A 88 -9.69 7.86 -2.06
N ASP A 89 -8.52 7.40 -1.61
CA ASP A 89 -7.27 7.48 -2.38
C ASP A 89 -7.34 6.64 -3.67
N LEU A 90 -7.87 5.41 -3.60
CA LEU A 90 -8.08 4.56 -4.78
C LEU A 90 -9.02 5.23 -5.78
N LYS A 91 -10.14 5.78 -5.30
CA LYS A 91 -11.09 6.52 -6.14
C LYS A 91 -10.46 7.74 -6.80
N LYS A 92 -9.70 8.53 -6.04
CA LYS A 92 -8.96 9.69 -6.58
C LYS A 92 -7.96 9.29 -7.66
N ARG A 93 -7.41 8.08 -7.59
CA ARG A 93 -6.45 7.53 -8.55
C ARG A 93 -7.12 6.84 -9.74
N GLY A 94 -8.44 6.87 -9.85
CA GLY A 94 -9.19 6.43 -11.02
C GLY A 94 -10.00 5.14 -10.83
N VAL A 95 -9.94 4.48 -9.68
CA VAL A 95 -10.74 3.28 -9.44
C VAL A 95 -12.21 3.68 -9.27
N GLU A 96 -13.06 3.19 -10.15
CA GLU A 96 -14.50 3.43 -10.14
C GLU A 96 -15.26 2.23 -9.53
N ASP A 97 -14.80 1.01 -9.81
CA ASP A 97 -15.48 -0.20 -9.34
C ASP A 97 -14.53 -1.35 -8.97
N ILE A 98 -14.93 -2.12 -7.95
CA ILE A 98 -14.28 -3.36 -7.50
C ILE A 98 -15.37 -4.41 -7.35
N MET A 99 -15.42 -5.38 -8.26
CA MET A 99 -16.56 -6.32 -8.32
C MET A 99 -16.60 -7.28 -7.13
N ILE A 100 -15.44 -7.82 -6.75
CA ILE A 100 -15.31 -8.73 -5.61
C ILE A 100 -14.19 -8.21 -4.70
N ALA A 101 -14.54 -7.88 -3.46
CA ALA A 101 -13.60 -7.47 -2.43
C ALA A 101 -13.47 -8.55 -1.34
N CYS A 102 -12.29 -9.16 -1.22
CA CYS A 102 -11.97 -10.11 -0.16
C CYS A 102 -11.37 -9.35 1.03
N ILE A 103 -12.14 -9.23 2.11
CA ILE A 103 -11.75 -8.58 3.36
C ILE A 103 -11.92 -9.56 4.52
N ASP A 104 -10.92 -9.63 5.41
CA ASP A 104 -10.94 -10.54 6.56
C ASP A 104 -11.39 -9.80 7.83
N GLY A 105 -12.67 -9.94 8.20
CA GLY A 105 -13.20 -9.60 9.53
C GLY A 105 -12.95 -8.16 10.01
N LEU A 106 -12.90 -7.19 9.10
CA LEU A 106 -12.44 -5.83 9.43
C LEU A 106 -13.50 -4.99 10.11
N LYS A 107 -13.16 -4.49 11.30
CA LYS A 107 -13.94 -3.47 12.00
C LYS A 107 -14.08 -2.22 11.13
N GLY A 108 -15.30 -1.93 10.68
CA GLY A 108 -15.62 -0.74 9.89
C GLY A 108 -16.10 -1.00 8.46
N PHE A 109 -16.12 -2.26 8.02
CA PHE A 109 -16.93 -2.68 6.88
C PHE A 109 -18.26 -3.30 7.38
N PRO A 110 -19.35 -3.24 6.60
CA PRO A 110 -20.57 -3.98 6.89
C PRO A 110 -20.28 -5.49 6.98
N GLU A 111 -21.02 -6.20 7.83
CA GLU A 111 -21.06 -7.68 7.83
C GLU A 111 -21.72 -8.22 6.55
#